data_AF-A0A1X0S8E7-F1
#
_entry.id   AF-A0A1X0S8E7-F1
#
_cell.length_a   1.000
_cell.length_b   1.000
_cell.length_c   1.000
_cell.angle_alpha   90.00
_cell.angle_beta   90.00
_cell.angle_gamma   90.00
#
_symmetry.space_group_name_H-M   'P 1'
#
loop_
_entity.id
_entity.type
_entity.pdbx_description
1 polymer ?
#
loop_
_entity_poly.entity_id
_entity_poly.type
_entity_poly.pdbx_seq_one_letter_code
_entity_poly.pdbx_strand_id
1 'polypeptide(L)'
;ATYINAFNLTNVKDLRAELLKTQDWETNYSIDKDHDLDWVKHTIYSFVRLYESGNLKTVHKESWYNACLWSLIDTIFDDLESLQVVRGEASSAATNKRKNVDRVIGSKDKIARSSVGYK
;
A
#
# COMPACT_ATOMS: atom_id res chain seq x y z
N ALA A 1 12.14 -17.74 -8.02
CA ALA A 1 11.02 -18.58 -7.50
C ALA A 1 11.35 -19.32 -6.20
N THR A 2 12.63 -19.52 -5.81
CA THR A 2 12.98 -20.32 -4.61
C THR A 2 12.70 -19.61 -3.28
N TYR A 3 12.89 -18.29 -3.19
CA TYR A 3 12.80 -17.56 -1.92
C TYR A 3 11.37 -17.51 -1.35
N ILE A 4 10.36 -17.16 -2.17
CA ILE A 4 8.96 -17.11 -1.72
C ILE A 4 8.46 -18.46 -1.18
N ASN A 5 8.98 -19.58 -1.70
CA ASN A 5 8.62 -20.91 -1.23
C ASN A 5 9.08 -21.21 0.19
N ALA A 6 10.08 -20.49 0.73
CA ALA A 6 10.48 -20.63 2.13
C ALA A 6 9.33 -20.31 3.09
N PHE A 7 8.38 -19.48 2.65
CA PHE A 7 7.21 -19.06 3.41
C PHE A 7 5.97 -19.93 3.17
N ASN A 8 6.07 -20.99 2.37
CA ASN A 8 4.98 -21.95 2.16
C ASN A 8 4.83 -22.90 3.36
N LEU A 9 4.41 -22.33 4.48
CA LEU A 9 4.31 -22.98 5.78
C LEU A 9 2.84 -23.08 6.22
N THR A 10 2.51 -24.13 6.97
CA THR A 10 1.12 -24.46 7.33
C THR A 10 0.63 -23.77 8.60
N ASN A 11 1.51 -23.10 9.34
CA ASN A 11 1.15 -22.38 10.55
C ASN A 11 1.90 -21.05 10.70
N VAL A 12 1.27 -20.14 11.44
CA VAL A 12 1.76 -18.76 11.60
C VAL A 12 3.03 -18.68 12.46
N LYS A 13 3.21 -19.61 13.41
CA LYS A 13 4.40 -19.62 14.29
C LYS A 13 5.67 -19.88 13.50
N ASP A 14 5.64 -20.89 12.64
CA ASP A 14 6.76 -21.22 11.77
C ASP A 14 7.01 -20.10 10.75
N LEU A 15 5.94 -19.51 10.23
CA LEU A 15 6.05 -18.36 9.32
C LEU A 15 6.71 -17.14 10.00
N ARG A 16 6.37 -16.86 11.26
CA ARG A 16 7.03 -15.85 12.09
C ARG A 16 8.51 -16.18 12.30
N ALA A 17 8.83 -17.44 12.59
CA ALA A 17 10.22 -17.88 12.77
C ALA A 17 11.04 -17.73 11.48
N GLU A 18 10.45 -18.06 10.32
CA GLU A 18 11.10 -17.88 9.01
C GLU A 18 11.37 -16.41 8.71
N LEU A 19 10.40 -15.52 8.96
CA LEU A 19 10.53 -14.08 8.78
C LEU A 19 11.64 -13.45 9.67
N LEU A 20 11.94 -14.06 10.82
CA LEU A 20 13.00 -13.59 11.73
C LEU A 20 14.41 -13.96 11.25
N LYS A 21 14.55 -14.86 10.28
CA LYS A 21 15.86 -15.20 9.73
C LYS A 21 16.38 -14.03 8.88
N THR A 22 17.47 -13.45 9.33
CA THR A 22 18.23 -12.46 8.55
C THR A 22 18.77 -13.12 7.29
N GLN A 23 18.59 -12.46 6.15
CA GLN A 23 19.21 -12.84 4.89
C GLN A 23 20.46 -12.00 4.64
N ASP A 24 21.44 -12.56 3.91
CA ASP A 24 22.71 -11.87 3.65
C ASP A 24 22.50 -10.55 2.89
N TRP A 25 21.54 -10.50 1.96
CA TRP A 25 21.21 -9.32 1.17
C TRP A 25 20.67 -8.16 2.02
N GLU A 26 20.10 -8.42 3.20
CA GLU A 26 19.55 -7.37 4.08
C GLU A 26 20.65 -6.47 4.64
N THR A 27 21.89 -6.97 4.73
CA THR A 27 23.01 -6.19 5.28
C THR A 27 23.61 -5.20 4.29
N ASN A 28 23.50 -5.48 2.98
CA ASN A 28 24.04 -4.66 1.90
C ASN A 28 22.99 -4.48 0.79
N TYR A 29 21.77 -4.13 1.19
CA TYR A 29 20.62 -4.03 0.31
C TYR A 29 20.90 -3.13 -0.90
N SER A 30 20.54 -3.63 -2.08
CA SER A 30 20.55 -2.88 -3.35
C SER A 30 19.18 -2.98 -4.01
N ILE A 31 18.53 -1.83 -4.26
CA ILE A 31 17.20 -1.80 -4.89
C ILE A 31 17.19 -2.52 -6.25
N ASP A 32 18.26 -2.39 -7.04
CA ASP A 32 18.35 -3.04 -8.36
C ASP A 32 18.46 -4.57 -8.32
N LYS A 33 18.81 -5.15 -7.16
CA LYS A 33 19.12 -6.59 -7.01
C LYS A 33 18.18 -7.31 -6.06
N ASP A 34 17.85 -6.65 -4.96
CA ASP A 34 17.25 -7.27 -3.79
C ASP A 34 15.81 -6.81 -3.56
N HIS A 35 15.31 -5.84 -4.33
CA HIS A 35 13.96 -5.29 -4.17
C HIS A 35 12.88 -6.36 -4.19
N ASP A 36 12.90 -7.29 -5.15
CA ASP A 36 11.94 -8.40 -5.19
C ASP A 36 11.96 -9.26 -3.92
N LEU A 37 13.15 -9.47 -3.34
CA LEU A 37 13.33 -10.28 -2.12
C LEU A 37 12.79 -9.53 -0.89
N ASP A 38 13.11 -8.24 -0.79
CA ASP A 38 12.59 -7.36 0.25
C ASP A 38 11.07 -7.23 0.17
N TRP A 39 10.54 -7.00 -1.02
CA TRP A 39 9.11 -6.93 -1.27
C TRP A 39 8.39 -8.21 -0.84
N VAL A 40 8.92 -9.40 -1.18
CA VAL A 40 8.36 -10.69 -0.72
C VAL A 40 8.33 -10.76 0.80
N LYS A 41 9.48 -10.49 1.47
CA LYS A 41 9.59 -10.58 2.93
C LYS A 41 8.64 -9.58 3.61
N HIS A 42 8.60 -8.34 3.13
CA HIS A 42 7.73 -7.29 3.63
C HIS A 42 6.24 -7.64 3.46
N THR A 43 5.86 -8.10 2.28
CA THR A 43 4.47 -8.46 1.96
C THR A 43 3.97 -9.57 2.88
N ILE A 44 4.77 -10.63 3.06
CA ILE A 44 4.40 -11.76 3.91
C ILE A 44 4.33 -11.32 5.38
N TYR A 45 5.28 -10.51 5.84
CA TYR A 45 5.23 -9.94 7.19
C TYR A 45 3.95 -9.12 7.43
N SER A 46 3.59 -8.26 6.48
CA SER A 46 2.39 -7.43 6.54
C SER A 46 1.10 -8.29 6.54
N PHE A 47 1.04 -9.33 5.71
CA PHE A 47 -0.08 -10.28 5.71
C PHE A 47 -0.22 -11.03 7.03
N VAL A 48 0.89 -11.50 7.62
CA VAL A 48 0.85 -12.20 8.92
C VAL A 48 0.30 -11.27 10.00
N ARG A 49 0.77 -10.02 10.07
CA ARG A 49 0.22 -9.03 11.01
C ARG A 49 -1.26 -8.79 10.79
N LEU A 50 -1.68 -8.68 9.53
CA LEU A 50 -3.08 -8.45 9.16
C LEU A 50 -3.97 -9.63 9.57
N TYR A 51 -3.51 -10.85 9.34
CA TYR A 51 -4.18 -12.08 9.75
C TYR A 51 -4.33 -12.17 11.27
N GLU A 52 -3.23 -12.00 12.01
CA GLU A 52 -3.23 -12.10 13.48
C GLU A 52 -4.05 -10.99 14.16
N SER A 53 -4.14 -9.80 13.54
CA SER A 53 -4.97 -8.71 14.05
C SER A 53 -6.48 -9.05 14.04
N GLY A 54 -6.90 -10.06 13.28
CA GLY A 54 -8.31 -10.41 13.10
C GLY A 54 -9.06 -9.47 12.18
N ASN A 55 -8.43 -8.43 11.64
CA ASN A 55 -9.09 -7.47 10.74
C ASN A 55 -9.63 -8.12 9.46
N LEU A 56 -9.06 -9.23 8.99
CA LEU A 56 -9.59 -9.96 7.83
C LEU A 56 -10.96 -10.63 8.09
N LYS A 57 -11.40 -10.73 9.35
CA LYS A 57 -12.67 -11.38 9.72
C LYS A 57 -13.89 -10.47 9.61
N THR A 58 -13.68 -9.18 9.37
CA THR A 58 -14.74 -8.17 9.30
C THR A 58 -14.85 -7.60 7.90
N VAL A 59 -16.06 -7.20 7.52
CA VAL A 59 -16.28 -6.46 6.27
C VAL A 59 -15.76 -5.04 6.43
N HIS A 60 -14.93 -4.60 5.49
CA HIS A 60 -14.39 -3.24 5.48
C HIS A 60 -14.93 -2.43 4.31
N LYS A 61 -14.73 -1.10 4.37
CA LYS A 61 -14.96 -0.21 3.23
C LYS A 61 -13.87 -0.42 2.18
N GLU A 62 -14.17 -0.12 0.92
CA GLU A 62 -13.22 -0.19 -0.19
C GLU A 62 -11.90 0.54 0.11
N SER A 63 -11.98 1.73 0.73
CA SER A 63 -10.80 2.53 1.10
C SER A 63 -9.83 1.78 2.02
N TRP A 64 -10.34 0.86 2.86
CA TRP A 64 -9.50 0.03 3.71
C TRP A 64 -8.76 -1.03 2.90
N TYR A 65 -9.44 -1.72 1.97
CA TYR A 65 -8.78 -2.68 1.07
C TYR A 65 -7.73 -1.97 0.20
N ASN A 66 -8.03 -0.76 -0.26
CA ASN A 66 -7.08 0.09 -0.98
C ASN A 66 -5.85 0.40 -0.13
N ALA A 67 -6.02 0.71 1.16
CA ALA A 67 -4.90 1.04 2.04
C ALA A 67 -4.10 -0.18 2.53
N CYS A 68 -4.74 -1.33 2.72
CA CYS A 68 -4.15 -2.49 3.40
C CYS A 68 -3.75 -3.65 2.48
N LEU A 69 -4.50 -3.89 1.39
CA LEU A 69 -4.24 -4.97 0.45
C LEU A 69 -3.56 -4.45 -0.81
N TRP A 70 -4.13 -3.42 -1.42
CA TRP A 70 -3.61 -2.86 -2.67
C TRP A 70 -2.26 -2.16 -2.47
N SER A 71 -1.99 -1.60 -1.28
CA SER A 71 -0.65 -1.08 -0.94
C SER A 71 0.45 -2.10 -1.16
N LEU A 72 0.19 -3.38 -0.85
CA LEU A 72 1.20 -4.44 -0.97
C LEU A 72 1.54 -4.72 -2.43
N ILE A 73 0.57 -4.55 -3.34
CA ILE A 73 0.80 -4.72 -4.77
C ILE A 73 1.50 -3.50 -5.33
N ASP A 74 1.11 -2.29 -4.91
CA ASP A 74 1.71 -1.06 -5.42
C ASP A 74 3.22 -1.00 -5.19
N THR A 75 3.68 -1.43 -4.01
CA THR A 75 5.10 -1.37 -3.62
C THR A 75 5.98 -2.35 -4.39
N ILE A 76 5.42 -3.28 -5.18
CA ILE A 76 6.24 -4.12 -6.05
C ILE A 76 6.95 -3.29 -7.12
N PHE A 77 6.42 -2.12 -7.44
CA PHE A 77 6.91 -1.25 -8.51
C PHE A 77 7.84 -0.14 -8.00
N ASP A 78 8.22 -0.13 -6.72
CA ASP A 78 9.03 0.96 -6.15
C ASP A 78 10.46 1.03 -6.74
N ASP A 79 10.93 -0.02 -7.41
CA ASP A 79 12.19 -0.05 -8.16
C ASP A 79 12.10 0.58 -9.57
N LEU A 80 10.90 0.81 -10.07
CA LEU A 80 10.67 1.37 -11.41
C LEU A 80 10.57 2.90 -11.35
N GLU A 81 11.69 3.60 -11.54
CA GLU A 81 11.76 5.08 -11.49
C GLU A 81 10.75 5.77 -12.43
N SER A 82 10.47 5.18 -13.59
CA SER A 82 9.53 5.75 -14.58
C SER A 82 8.05 5.50 -14.27
N LEU A 83 7.73 4.69 -13.26
CA LEU A 83 6.37 4.28 -12.95
C LEU A 83 5.91 4.90 -11.63
N GLN A 84 4.90 5.77 -11.71
CA GLN A 84 4.23 6.29 -10.53
C GLN A 84 2.91 5.55 -10.32
N VAL A 85 2.79 4.81 -9.22
CA VAL A 85 1.53 4.19 -8.83
C VAL A 85 0.63 5.24 -8.16
N VAL A 86 -0.57 5.43 -8.71
CA VAL A 86 -1.55 6.41 -8.21
C VAL A 86 -2.79 5.66 -7.71
N ARG A 87 -3.13 5.84 -6.43
CA ARG A 87 -4.34 5.27 -5.82
C ARG A 87 -5.45 6.29 -5.62
N GLY A 88 -6.65 5.90 -6.02
CA GLY A 88 -7.85 6.74 -5.97
C GLY A 88 -7.95 7.73 -7.13
N GLU A 89 -9.13 8.32 -7.32
CA GLU A 89 -9.25 9.47 -8.21
C GLU A 89 -8.41 10.61 -7.64
N ALA A 90 -7.20 10.82 -8.17
CA ALA A 90 -6.74 12.18 -8.34
C ALA A 90 -7.79 12.82 -9.26
N SER A 91 -8.84 13.41 -8.66
CA SER A 91 -9.85 14.11 -9.43
C SER A 91 -9.08 15.10 -10.29
N SER A 92 -9.04 14.87 -11.60
CA SER A 92 -8.25 15.73 -12.47
C SER A 92 -8.73 17.16 -12.24
N ALA A 93 -7.87 18.16 -12.45
CA ALA A 93 -8.28 19.55 -12.32
C ALA A 93 -9.61 19.82 -13.08
N ALA A 94 -9.84 19.12 -14.20
CA ALA A 94 -11.09 19.16 -14.96
C ALA A 94 -12.28 18.50 -14.23
N THR A 95 -12.12 17.32 -13.64
CA THR A 95 -13.19 16.64 -12.87
C THR A 95 -13.56 17.43 -11.61
N ASN A 96 -12.56 17.96 -10.90
CA ASN A 96 -12.74 18.85 -9.75
C ASN A 96 -13.45 20.16 -10.15
N LYS A 97 -13.08 20.74 -11.30
CA LYS A 97 -13.72 21.96 -11.81
C LYS A 97 -15.18 21.68 -12.18
N ARG A 98 -15.48 20.58 -12.89
CA ARG A 98 -16.85 20.18 -13.23
C ARG A 98 -17.72 19.91 -12.00
N LYS A 99 -17.24 19.11 -11.04
CA LYS A 99 -18.00 18.79 -9.81
C LYS A 99 -18.24 20.02 -8.91
N ASN A 100 -17.40 21.07 -9.02
CA ASN A 100 -17.55 22.31 -8.25
C ASN A 100 -18.16 23.49 -9.02
N VAL A 101 -18.33 23.42 -10.35
CA VAL A 101 -18.83 24.55 -11.14
C VAL A 101 -20.30 24.87 -10.82
N ASP A 102 -21.08 23.82 -10.54
CA ASP A 102 -22.52 23.93 -10.25
C ASP A 102 -22.83 23.76 -8.75
N ARG A 103 -21.80 23.77 -7.89
CA ARG A 103 -21.98 23.72 -6.43
C ARG A 103 -22.49 25.08 -5.93
N VAL A 104 -23.80 25.25 -5.97
CA VAL A 104 -24.49 26.38 -5.33
C VAL A 104 -24.88 25.92 -3.92
N ILE A 105 -24.15 26.37 -2.91
CA ILE A 105 -24.51 26.14 -1.50
C ILE A 105 -25.58 27.16 -1.13
N GLY A 106 -26.81 26.68 -0.88
CA GLY A 106 -27.87 27.47 -0.27
C GLY A 106 -27.56 27.72 1.21
N SER A 107 -26.61 28.62 1.51
CA SER A 107 -26.51 29.40 2.75
C SER A 107 -25.22 30.23 2.71
N LYS A 108 -25.37 31.48 3.14
CA LYS A 108 -24.39 32.56 3.11
C LYS A 108 -23.16 32.18 3.93
N ASP A 109 -22.06 31.85 3.26
CA ASP A 109 -20.72 32.43 3.47
C ASP A 109 -19.72 31.77 2.51
N LYS A 110 -18.77 32.55 1.98
CA LYS A 110 -17.70 32.04 1.11
C LYS A 110 -16.78 31.13 1.92
N ILE A 111 -16.88 29.82 1.71
CA ILE A 111 -15.92 28.86 2.24
C ILE A 111 -14.57 29.13 1.56
N ALA A 112 -13.55 29.48 2.35
CA ALA A 112 -12.19 29.62 1.85
C ALA A 112 -11.70 28.27 1.31
N ARG A 113 -11.00 28.31 0.16
CA ARG A 113 -10.40 27.12 -0.44
C ARG A 113 -9.50 26.41 0.58
N SER A 114 -9.84 25.17 0.92
CA SER A 114 -8.92 24.28 1.62
C SER A 114 -7.78 23.92 0.67
N SER A 115 -6.58 24.44 0.93
CA SER A 115 -5.37 24.00 0.25
C SER A 115 -5.06 22.57 0.69
N VAL A 116 -5.21 21.61 -0.22
CA VAL A 116 -4.71 20.25 0.00
C VAL A 116 -3.61 20.04 -1.03
N GLY A 117 -2.37 20.08 -0.55
CA GLY A 117 -1.13 19.95 -1.32
C GLY A 117 0.03 20.55 -0.53
N TYR A 118 1.03 19.72 -0.21
CA TYR A 118 2.28 20.14 0.44
C TYR A 118 3.16 20.92 -0.56
N LYS A 119 3.94 21.88 -0.05
CA LYS A 119 4.84 22.76 -0.82
C LYS A 119 6.14 22.05 -1.20
#